data_AF-A0A967X7T4-F1
#
_entry.id   AF-A0A967X7T4-F1
#
_cell.length_a   1.000
_cell.length_b   1.000
_cell.length_c   1.000
_cell.angle_alpha   90.00
_cell.angle_beta   90.00
_cell.angle_gamma   90.00
#
_symmetry.space_group_name_H-M   'P 1'
#
loop_
_entity.id
_entity.type
_entity.pdbx_description
1 polymer ?
#
loop_
_entity_poly.entity_id
_entity_poly.type
_entity_poly.pdbx_seq_one_letter_code
_entity_poly.pdbx_strand_id
1 'polypeptide(L)' 'ERIEHMCRLRELQDETGGFMCFIPLAFHPENTELDHLPGPTGFDDLMTVAVSRLMLDNFDHIKAYWIMITARIAQTAL' A
#
# COMPACT_ATOMS: atom_id res chain seq x y z
N GLU A 1 -1.55 -12.88 3.40
CA GLU A 1 -2.07 -12.15 2.22
C GLU A 1 -1.18 -10.99 1.77
N ARG A 2 -1.07 -9.86 2.49
CA ARG A 2 -0.30 -8.68 2.05
C ARG A 2 1.16 -8.99 1.64
N ILE A 3 1.86 -9.78 2.45
CA ILE A 3 3.24 -10.20 2.16
C ILE A 3 3.32 -11.04 0.89
N GLU A 4 2.42 -12.01 0.74
CA GLU A 4 2.36 -12.88 -0.45
C GLU A 4 2.07 -12.06 -1.71
N HIS A 5 1.16 -11.08 -1.63
CA HIS A 5 0.88 -10.16 -2.72
C HIS A 5 2.13 -9.38 -3.12
N MET A 6 2.87 -8.83 -2.16
CA MET A 6 4.13 -8.11 -2.45
C MET A 6 5.22 -9.02 -3.01
N CYS A 7 5.34 -10.27 -2.53
CA CYS A 7 6.29 -11.23 -3.10
C CYS A 7 6.00 -11.50 -4.58
N ARG A 8 4.73 -11.76 -4.94
CA ARG A 8 4.34 -11.99 -6.34
C ARG A 8 4.60 -10.78 -7.23
N LEU A 9 4.32 -9.57 -6.73
CA LEU A 9 4.62 -8.34 -7.47
C LEU A 9 6.12 -8.14 -7.66
N ARG A 10 6.93 -8.41 -6.63
CA ARG A 10 8.39 -8.32 -6.70
C ARG A 10 8.98 -9.30 -7.71
N GLU A 11 8.54 -10.56 -7.68
CA GLU A 11 8.97 -11.60 -8.62
C GLU A 11 8.63 -11.20 -10.07
N LEU A 12 7.40 -10.72 -10.31
CA LEU A 12 7.00 -10.27 -11.64
C LEU A 12 7.78 -9.03 -12.11
N GLN A 13 8.14 -8.15 -11.18
CA GLN A 13 8.97 -6.98 -11.47
C GLN A 13 10.41 -7.37 -11.83
N ASP A 14 10.99 -8.39 -11.18
CA ASP A 14 12.30 -8.93 -11.55
C ASP A 14 12.31 -9.51 -12.98
N GLU A 15 11.19 -10.10 -13.41
CA GLU A 15 11.05 -10.67 -14.75
C GLU A 15 10.82 -9.61 -15.85
N THR A 16 10.04 -8.57 -15.56
CA THR A 16 9.48 -7.69 -16.60
C THR A 16 9.92 -6.23 -16.52
N GLY A 17 10.25 -5.74 -15.32
CA GLY A 17 10.57 -4.33 -15.06
C GLY A 17 9.44 -3.34 -15.40
N GLY A 18 8.20 -3.81 -15.58
CA GLY A 18 7.10 -3.00 -16.12
C GLY A 18 6.41 -2.08 -15.11
N PHE A 19 6.60 -2.30 -13.80
CA PHE A 19 5.98 -1.47 -12.78
C PHE A 19 6.81 -0.23 -12.49
N MET A 20 6.13 0.92 -12.52
CA MET A 20 6.74 2.21 -12.14
C MET A 20 6.51 2.56 -10.66
N CYS A 21 5.41 2.08 -10.09
CA CYS A 21 4.98 2.51 -8.76
C CYS A 21 4.07 1.47 -8.10
N PHE A 22 4.28 1.26 -6.80
CA PHE A 22 3.34 0.57 -5.94
C PHE A 22 2.51 1.58 -5.13
N ILE A 23 1.19 1.37 -5.07
CA ILE A 23 0.24 2.24 -4.37
C ILE A 23 -0.55 1.40 -3.35
N PRO A 24 -0.23 1.45 -2.05
CA PRO A 24 -1.07 0.82 -1.04
C PRO A 24 -2.41 1.57 -0.96
N LEU A 25 -3.50 0.84 -1.17
CA LEU A 25 -4.87 1.37 -1.09
C LEU A 25 -5.52 0.90 0.21
N ALA A 26 -5.84 1.86 1.07
CA ALA A 26 -6.56 1.59 2.32
C ALA A 26 -7.97 1.09 2.03
N PHE A 27 -8.45 0.17 2.86
CA PHE A 27 -9.82 -0.33 2.76
C PHE A 27 -10.79 0.64 3.44
N HIS A 28 -11.76 1.15 2.68
CA HIS A 28 -12.84 2.03 3.17
C HIS A 28 -14.15 1.25 3.15
N PRO A 29 -14.65 0.81 4.33
CA PRO A 29 -15.81 -0.09 4.41
C PRO A 29 -17.15 0.57 4.05
N GLU A 30 -17.25 1.90 4.13
CA GLU A 30 -18.51 2.64 3.98
C GLU A 30 -19.14 2.43 2.60
N ASN A 31 -20.44 2.14 2.59
CA ASN A 31 -21.23 1.89 1.37
C ASN A 31 -20.78 0.65 0.56
N THR A 32 -20.24 -0.37 1.23
CA THR A 32 -19.87 -1.65 0.60
C THR A 32 -20.59 -2.82 1.30
N GLU A 33 -20.61 -4.00 0.66
CA GLU A 33 -21.10 -5.24 1.29
C GLU A 33 -20.23 -5.71 2.48
N LEU A 34 -19.08 -5.07 2.66
CA LEU A 34 -18.09 -5.38 3.69
C LEU A 34 -18.05 -4.30 4.78
N ASP A 35 -19.12 -3.51 4.93
CA ASP A 35 -19.23 -2.43 5.92
C ASP A 35 -19.06 -2.89 7.39
N HIS A 36 -19.33 -4.16 7.65
CA HIS A 36 -19.14 -4.82 8.94
C HIS A 36 -17.65 -5.12 9.28
N LEU A 37 -16.73 -4.97 8.32
CA LEU A 37 -15.30 -5.13 8.55
C LEU A 37 -14.66 -3.79 8.92
N PRO A 38 -13.71 -3.76 9.87
CA PRO A 38 -13.02 -2.54 10.23
C PRO A 38 -12.09 -2.07 9.11
N GLY A 39 -12.06 -0.76 8.87
CA GLY A 39 -11.00 -0.11 8.08
C GLY A 39 -9.65 -0.10 8.83
N PRO A 40 -8.54 0.16 8.13
CA PRO A 40 -7.22 0.29 8.75
C PRO A 40 -7.13 1.54 9.62
N THR A 41 -6.29 1.50 10.65
CA THR A 41 -5.88 2.69 11.38
C THR A 41 -4.80 3.46 10.61
N GLY A 42 -4.58 4.73 10.95
CA GLY A 42 -3.46 5.49 10.38
C GLY A 42 -2.08 4.88 10.69
N PHE A 43 -1.95 4.09 11.76
CA PHE A 43 -0.74 3.33 12.04
C PHE A 43 -0.59 2.15 11.07
N ASP A 44 -1.67 1.45 10.75
CA ASP A 44 -1.67 0.36 9.76
C ASP A 44 -1.31 0.88 8.37
N ASP A 45 -1.76 2.08 8.01
CA ASP A 45 -1.41 2.74 6.75
C ASP A 45 0.10 3.05 6.69
N LEU A 46 0.65 3.68 7.73
CA LEU A 46 2.08 3.99 7.81
C LEU A 46 2.94 2.74 7.80
N MET A 47 2.55 1.71 8.57
CA MET A 47 3.23 0.43 8.58
C MET A 47 3.20 -0.22 7.19
N THR A 48 2.07 -0.16 6.50
CA THR A 48 1.95 -0.71 5.15
C THR A 48 2.89 0.00 4.18
N VAL A 49 2.93 1.35 4.19
CA VAL A 49 3.88 2.10 3.35
C VAL A 49 5.33 1.74 3.66
N ALA A 50 5.71 1.70 4.95
CA ALA A 50 7.07 1.38 5.38
C ALA A 50 7.49 -0.04 4.98
N VAL A 51 6.64 -1.03 5.20
CA VAL A 51 6.91 -2.42 4.82
C VAL A 51 6.99 -2.55 3.30
N SER A 52 6.09 -1.91 2.55
CA SER A 52 6.16 -1.92 1.08
C SER A 52 7.48 -1.34 0.57
N ARG A 53 7.99 -0.27 1.19
CA ARG A 53 9.29 0.30 0.79
C ARG A 53 10.46 -0.66 1.07
N LEU A 54 10.43 -1.38 2.19
CA LEU A 54 11.46 -2.36 2.54
C LEU A 54 11.40 -3.64 1.69
N MET A 55 10.19 -4.09 1.34
CA MET A 55 9.99 -5.35 0.65
C MET A 55 10.09 -5.25 -0.87
N LEU A 56 9.59 -4.16 -1.47
CA LEU A 56 9.58 -3.96 -2.91
C LEU A 56 10.83 -3.20 -3.34
N ASP A 57 12.00 -3.78 -3.12
CA ASP A 57 13.30 -3.17 -3.40
C ASP A 57 13.51 -2.82 -4.89
N ASN A 58 12.80 -3.49 -5.80
CA ASN A 58 12.85 -3.31 -7.25
C ASN A 58 11.72 -2.42 -7.83
N PHE A 59 11.01 -1.66 -6.97
CA PHE A 59 10.06 -0.62 -7.37
C PHE A 59 10.64 0.77 -7.10
N ASP A 60 10.73 1.62 -8.12
CA ASP A 60 11.28 2.98 -7.97
C ASP A 60 10.46 3.85 -7.01
N HIS A 61 9.13 3.67 -6.99
CA HIS A 61 8.23 4.55 -6.26
C HIS A 61 7.20 3.80 -5.41
N ILE A 62 7.07 4.19 -4.14
CA ILE A 62 5.94 3.85 -3.27
C ILE A 62 5.11 5.12 -3.08
N LYS A 63 3.82 5.10 -3.42
CA LYS A 63 2.97 6.30 -3.38
C LYS A 63 2.01 6.28 -2.19
N ALA A 64 2.13 7.29 -1.34
CA ALA A 64 1.11 7.61 -0.34
C ALA A 64 -0.07 8.36 -1.01
N TYR A 65 -1.21 7.69 -1.17
CA TYR A 65 -2.39 8.30 -1.80
C TYR A 65 -3.29 8.99 -0.76
N TRP A 66 -3.11 10.31 -0.61
CA TRP A 66 -3.69 11.13 0.46
C TRP A 66 -5.23 11.11 0.58
N ILE A 67 -5.94 10.72 -0.47
CA ILE A 67 -7.40 10.69 -0.53
C ILE A 67 -7.89 9.49 0.29
N MET A 68 -7.08 8.43 0.35
CA MET A 68 -7.38 7.22 1.11
C MET A 68 -6.88 7.30 2.56
N ILE A 69 -5.77 7.99 2.84
CA ILE A 69 -5.13 7.95 4.18
C ILE A 69 -5.12 9.31 4.89
N THR A 70 -5.81 10.32 4.37
CA THR A 70 -5.75 11.74 4.80
C THR A 70 -4.41 12.43 4.54
N ALA A 71 -4.43 13.77 4.52
CA ALA A 71 -3.23 14.58 4.29
C ALA A 71 -2.16 14.41 5.37
N ARG A 72 -2.55 14.28 6.64
CA ARG A 72 -1.59 14.19 7.77
C ARG A 72 -0.81 12.89 7.74
N ILE A 73 -1.48 11.77 7.49
CA ILE A 73 -0.79 10.47 7.38
C ILE A 73 0.09 10.45 6.13
N ALA A 74 -0.43 10.95 4.99
CA ALA A 74 0.37 11.03 3.77
C ALA A 74 1.64 11.88 3.95
N GLN A 75 1.58 13.00 4.68
CA GLN A 75 2.76 13.80 5.02
C GLN A 75 3.75 13.07 5.93
N THR A 76 3.26 12.24 6.85
CA THR A 76 4.11 11.45 7.75
C THR A 76 4.81 10.29 7.02
N ALA A 77 4.27 9.85 5.88
CA ALA A 77 4.78 8.75 5.08
C ALA A 77 5.90 9.14 4.09
N LEU A 78 6.20 10.44 3.94
CA LEU A 78 7.25 10.99 3.06
C LEU A 78 8.57 11.17 3.81
#